data_AF-A0A847YBM7-F1
#
_entry.id   AF-A0A847YBM7-F1
#
_cell.length_a   1.000
_cell.length_b   1.000
_cell.length_c   1.000
_cell.angle_alpha   90.00
_cell.angle_beta   90.00
_cell.angle_gamma   90.00
#
_symmetry.space_group_name_H-M   'P 1'
#
loop_
_entity.id
_entity.type
_entity.pdbx_description
1 polymer ?
#
loop_
_entity_poly.entity_id
_entity_poly.type
_entity_poly.pdbx_seq_one_letter_code
_entity_poly.pdbx_strand_id
1 'polypeptide(L)'
;MIRIRISAVEIRNCGPWRGAWRLEIPEAPVAVLCRPNEQGKSTLLAAITAVFWGEKAPAKNWFAEDEEYAAAVEFERELRDPSGRVSSKSYRAVRRFGADRVSLAELREGKWQTVHEGRHKPRG
;
A
#
# COMPACT_ATOMS: atom_id res chain seq x y z
N MET A 1 11.57 -0.55 -20.33
CA MET A 1 11.79 0.03 -18.97
C MET A 1 10.49 -0.08 -18.18
N ILE A 2 10.57 -0.40 -16.88
CA ILE A 2 9.40 -0.42 -15.98
C ILE A 2 9.51 0.77 -15.04
N ARG A 3 8.43 1.55 -14.90
CA ARG A 3 8.30 2.59 -13.89
C ARG A 3 7.12 2.27 -13.00
N ILE A 4 7.32 2.36 -11.68
CA ILE A 4 6.26 2.23 -10.69
C ILE A 4 6.12 3.58 -9.97
N ARG A 5 4.88 4.06 -9.85
CA ARG A 5 4.56 5.29 -9.13
C ARG A 5 3.48 5.00 -8.10
N ILE A 6 3.78 5.21 -6.82
CA ILE A 6 2.77 5.10 -5.76
C ILE A 6 1.93 6.37 -5.78
N SER A 7 0.61 6.23 -5.88
CA SER A 7 -0.33 7.34 -5.90
C SER A 7 -1.04 7.53 -4.56
N ALA A 8 -1.23 6.46 -3.78
CA ALA A 8 -1.81 6.57 -2.45
C ALA A 8 -1.42 5.41 -1.54
N VAL A 9 -1.48 5.67 -0.24
CA VAL A 9 -1.34 4.68 0.82
C VAL A 9 -2.55 4.80 1.74
N GLU A 10 -3.29 3.71 1.91
CA GLU A 10 -4.34 3.60 2.92
C GLU A 10 -3.84 2.70 4.04
N ILE A 11 -4.13 3.07 5.27
CA ILE A 11 -3.83 2.29 6.46
C ILE A 11 -5.11 2.19 7.30
N ARG A 12 -5.25 1.07 8.00
CA ARG A 12 -6.37 0.83 8.90
C ARG A 12 -5.82 0.31 10.22
N ASN A 13 -6.08 1.05 11.29
CA ASN A 13 -5.69 0.66 12.65
C ASN A 13 -4.18 0.37 12.81
N CYS A 14 -3.33 1.19 12.20
CA CYS A 14 -1.87 1.06 12.20
C CYS A 14 -1.20 2.15 13.04
N GLY A 15 -0.31 1.77 13.96
CA GLY A 15 0.46 2.68 14.81
C GLY A 15 -0.46 3.64 15.58
N PRO A 16 -0.24 4.97 15.52
CA PRO A 16 -1.09 5.94 16.21
C PRO A 16 -2.46 6.15 15.53
N TRP A 17 -2.68 5.59 14.34
CA TRP A 17 -3.87 5.84 13.55
C TRP A 17 -4.94 4.76 13.75
N ARG A 18 -6.04 5.14 14.42
CA ARG A 18 -7.27 4.34 14.52
C ARG A 18 -8.22 4.68 13.37
N GLY A 19 -8.94 3.69 12.85
CA GLY A 19 -9.81 3.83 11.69
C GLY A 19 -9.04 3.77 10.37
N ALA A 20 -9.72 4.10 9.27
CA ALA A 20 -9.14 4.13 7.94
C ALA A 20 -8.60 5.53 7.61
N TRP A 21 -7.33 5.60 7.25
CA TRP A 21 -6.67 6.83 6.82
C TRP A 21 -6.05 6.63 5.46
N ARG A 22 -6.35 7.55 4.53
CA ARG A 22 -5.77 7.57 3.19
C ARG A 22 -4.86 8.77 3.06
N LEU A 23 -3.64 8.54 2.60
CA LEU A 23 -2.70 9.56 2.20
C LEU A 23 -2.51 9.48 0.69
N GLU A 24 -2.84 10.56 -0.01
CA GLU A 24 -2.55 10.71 -1.42
C GLU A 24 -1.16 11.30 -1.61
N ILE A 25 -0.39 10.71 -2.51
CA ILE A 25 0.94 11.19 -2.86
C ILE A 25 0.78 12.09 -4.09
N PRO A 26 1.13 13.39 -3.98
CA PRO A 26 0.96 14.31 -5.10
C PRO A 26 1.82 13.89 -6.28
N GLU A 27 1.35 14.19 -7.49
CA GLU A 27 2.14 14.00 -8.70
C GLU A 27 3.25 15.06 -8.78
N ALA A 28 4.35 14.79 -8.09
CA ALA A 28 5.52 15.65 -8.05
C ALA A 28 6.81 14.80 -8.09
N PRO A 29 7.93 15.37 -8.56
CA PRO A 29 9.23 14.68 -8.51
C PRO A 29 9.68 14.31 -7.09
N VAL A 30 9.25 15.10 -6.10
CA VAL A 30 9.53 14.89 -4.67
C VAL A 30 8.28 15.24 -3.87
N ALA A 31 7.90 14.37 -2.94
CA ALA A 31 6.85 14.61 -1.95
C ALA A 31 7.44 14.47 -0.54
N VAL A 32 7.10 15.40 0.36
CA VAL A 32 7.63 15.44 1.73
C VAL A 32 6.47 15.45 2.72
N LEU A 33 6.50 14.53 3.69
CA LEU A 33 5.56 14.49 4.81
C LEU A 33 6.26 14.95 6.10
N CYS A 34 5.95 16.16 6.55
CA CYS A 34 6.42 16.71 7.82
C CYS A 34 5.33 16.57 8.89
N ARG A 35 5.62 15.85 9.97
CA ARG A 35 4.76 15.69 11.15
C ARG A 35 5.62 15.68 12.41
N PRO A 36 5.09 16.04 13.59
CA PRO A 36 5.77 15.84 14.87
C PRO A 36 6.19 14.38 15.11
N ASN A 37 7.03 14.16 16.11
CA ASN A 37 7.41 12.81 16.53
C ASN A 37 6.17 12.00 16.95
N GLU A 38 6.27 10.67 16.79
CA GLU A 38 5.24 9.70 17.17
C GLU A 38 3.90 9.81 16.40
N GLN A 39 3.81 10.69 15.40
CA GLN A 39 2.63 10.88 14.54
C GLN A 39 2.60 9.93 13.33
N GLY A 40 3.23 8.76 13.42
CA GLY A 40 3.06 7.68 12.44
C GLY A 40 3.84 7.81 11.13
N LYS A 41 4.76 8.78 10.97
CA LYS A 41 5.58 8.91 9.75
C LYS A 41 6.24 7.58 9.33
N SER A 42 6.91 6.92 10.26
CA SER A 42 7.55 5.61 10.02
C SER A 42 6.53 4.48 9.85
N THR A 43 5.33 4.62 10.42
CA THR A 43 4.22 3.66 10.24
C THR A 43 3.76 3.61 8.78
N LEU A 44 3.72 4.73 8.06
CA LEU A 44 3.40 4.72 6.62
C LEU A 44 4.46 4.01 5.80
N LEU A 45 5.75 4.32 6.05
CA LEU A 45 6.84 3.68 5.33
C LEU A 45 6.85 2.17 5.56
N ALA A 46 6.67 1.74 6.81
CA ALA A 46 6.55 0.32 7.17
C ALA A 46 5.33 -0.34 6.52
N ALA A 47 4.20 0.37 6.41
CA ALA A 47 3.00 -0.17 5.74
C ALA A 47 3.26 -0.42 4.25
N ILE A 48 3.95 0.49 3.54
CA ILE A 48 4.30 0.31 2.14
C ILE A 48 5.17 -0.94 1.97
N THR A 49 6.23 -1.08 2.79
CA THR A 49 7.15 -2.21 2.62
C THR A 49 6.50 -3.53 3.03
N ALA A 50 5.68 -3.53 4.07
CA ALA A 50 4.93 -4.69 4.51
C ALA A 50 3.91 -5.15 3.45
N VAL A 51 3.28 -4.25 2.68
CA VAL A 51 2.35 -4.61 1.61
C VAL A 51 3.08 -5.26 0.44
N PHE A 52 4.15 -4.63 -0.06
CA PHE A 52 4.84 -5.12 -1.26
C PHE A 52 5.73 -6.34 -1.02
N TRP A 53 6.48 -6.35 0.09
CA TRP A 53 7.55 -7.34 0.30
C TRP A 53 7.31 -8.27 1.48
N GLY A 54 6.21 -8.12 2.19
CA GLY A 54 5.93 -8.99 3.33
C GLY A 54 6.80 -8.68 4.56
N GLU A 55 7.45 -7.52 4.59
CA GLU A 55 8.22 -7.07 5.76
C GLU A 55 7.37 -6.99 7.04
N LYS A 56 8.03 -6.72 8.17
CA LYS A 56 7.38 -6.59 9.48
C LYS A 56 6.27 -5.56 9.39
N ALA A 57 5.04 -6.00 9.66
CA ALA A 57 3.88 -5.13 9.71
C ALA A 57 4.09 -4.05 10.80
N PRO A 58 3.50 -2.85 10.66
CA PRO A 58 3.51 -1.86 11.72
C PRO A 58 2.90 -2.41 13.03
N ALA A 59 3.01 -1.67 14.13
CA ALA A 59 2.23 -2.03 15.32
C ALA A 59 0.73 -1.85 15.02
N LYS A 60 -0.12 -2.74 15.51
CA LYS A 60 -1.57 -2.51 15.52
C LYS A 60 -1.90 -1.39 16.51
N ASN A 61 -2.87 -0.54 16.19
CA ASN A 61 -3.34 0.49 17.12
C ASN A 61 -3.94 -0.17 18.38
N TRP A 62 -3.56 0.33 19.57
CA TRP A 62 -3.95 -0.26 20.85
C TRP A 62 -5.46 -0.24 21.09
N PHE A 63 -6.18 0.73 20.53
CA PHE A 63 -7.62 0.90 20.73
C PHE A 63 -8.49 0.17 19.69
N ALA A 64 -7.89 -0.68 18.87
CA ALA A 64 -8.52 -1.32 17.72
C ALA A 64 -8.58 -2.86 17.83
N GLU A 65 -8.74 -3.40 19.04
CA GLU A 65 -8.56 -4.81 19.42
C GLU A 65 -9.08 -5.82 18.39
N ASP A 66 -10.38 -5.82 18.11
CA ASP A 66 -11.01 -6.73 17.14
C ASP A 66 -11.26 -6.10 15.77
N GLU A 67 -10.80 -4.86 15.56
CA GLU A 67 -10.99 -4.16 14.31
C GLU A 67 -9.99 -4.63 13.24
N GLU A 68 -10.37 -4.48 11.98
CA GLU A 68 -9.52 -4.83 10.83
C GLU A 68 -8.20 -4.06 10.91
N TYR A 69 -7.10 -4.79 10.78
CA TYR A 69 -5.75 -4.27 10.80
C TYR A 69 -5.08 -4.57 9.45
N ALA A 70 -4.91 -3.53 8.64
CA ALA A 70 -4.54 -3.66 7.23
C ALA A 70 -3.88 -2.40 6.66
N ALA A 71 -3.25 -2.55 5.50
CA ALA A 71 -2.83 -1.44 4.66
C ALA A 71 -3.09 -1.74 3.19
N ALA A 72 -3.25 -0.69 2.38
CA ALA A 72 -3.33 -0.76 0.94
C ALA A 72 -2.40 0.27 0.28
N VAL A 73 -1.81 -0.09 -0.84
CA VAL A 73 -0.99 0.78 -1.67
C VAL A 73 -1.57 0.81 -3.07
N GLU A 74 -1.93 1.99 -3.53
CA GLU A 74 -2.33 2.23 -4.91
C GLU A 74 -1.13 2.74 -5.71
N PHE A 75 -0.91 2.15 -6.88
CA PHE A 75 0.23 2.48 -7.71
C PHE A 75 -0.07 2.29 -9.20
N GLU A 76 0.62 3.06 -10.02
CA GLU A 76 0.64 2.90 -11.47
C GLU A 76 1.91 2.17 -11.90
N ARG A 77 1.76 1.26 -12.84
CA ARG A 77 2.86 0.57 -13.51
C ARG A 77 2.86 0.98 -14.97
N GLU A 78 3.92 1.68 -15.37
CA GLU A 78 4.19 2.05 -16.75
C GLU A 78 5.23 1.08 -17.34
N LEU A 79 4.92 0.53 -18.51
CA LEU A 79 5.81 -0.31 -19.30
C LEU A 79 6.12 0.37 -20.63
N ARG A 80 7.40 0.60 -20.87
CA ARG A 80 7.93 1.02 -22.16
C ARG A 80 8.58 -0.15 -22.87
N ASP A 81 8.05 -0.51 -24.04
CA ASP A 81 8.57 -1.58 -24.88
C ASP A 81 9.75 -1.10 -25.77
N PRO A 82 10.43 -2.00 -26.50
CA PRO A 82 11.55 -1.63 -27.37
C PRO A 82 11.18 -0.69 -28.54
N SER A 83 9.90 -0.63 -28.92
CA SER A 83 9.40 0.30 -29.95
C SER A 83 9.13 1.70 -29.40
N GLY A 84 9.25 1.88 -28.08
CA GLY A 84 8.96 3.12 -27.38
C GLY A 84 7.49 3.30 -27.00
N ARG A 85 6.62 2.33 -27.30
CA ARG A 85 5.21 2.36 -26.89
C ARG A 85 5.12 2.26 -25.38
N VAL A 86 4.29 3.13 -24.80
CA VAL A 86 4.02 3.19 -23.37
C VAL A 86 2.65 2.59 -23.09
N SER A 87 2.58 1.68 -22.12
CA SER A 87 1.32 1.21 -21.55
C SER A 87 1.33 1.43 -20.04
N SER A 88 0.21 1.92 -19.49
CA SER A 88 0.07 2.16 -18.06
C SER A 88 -1.14 1.40 -17.52
N LYS A 89 -1.00 0.88 -16.30
CA LYS A 89 -2.06 0.18 -15.56
C LYS A 89 -2.02 0.59 -14.10
N SER A 90 -3.20 0.81 -13.51
CA SER A 90 -3.35 1.13 -12.09
C SER A 90 -3.68 -0.12 -11.29
N TYR A 91 -3.03 -0.25 -10.14
CA TYR A 91 -3.17 -1.38 -9.24
C TYR A 91 -3.43 -0.91 -7.81
N ARG A 92 -4.10 -1.77 -7.04
CA ARG A 92 -4.29 -1.65 -5.60
C ARG A 92 -3.83 -2.94 -4.93
N ALA A 93 -2.71 -2.88 -4.22
CA ALA A 93 -2.24 -3.97 -3.38
C ALA A 93 -2.79 -3.78 -1.97
N VAL A 94 -3.32 -4.83 -1.35
CA VAL A 94 -3.86 -4.80 0.01
C VAL A 94 -3.21 -5.91 0.82
N ARG A 95 -2.77 -5.62 2.04
CA ARG A 95 -2.37 -6.65 3.02
C ARG A 95 -3.21 -6.52 4.28
N ARG A 96 -3.91 -7.60 4.63
CA ARG A 96 -4.58 -7.77 5.93
C ARG A 96 -3.61 -8.45 6.87
N PHE A 97 -3.01 -7.66 7.77
CA PHE A 97 -1.93 -8.11 8.62
C PHE A 97 -2.37 -9.18 9.62
N GLY A 98 -3.57 -9.08 10.18
CA GLY A 98 -4.09 -10.06 11.15
C GLY A 98 -4.31 -11.48 10.59
N ALA A 99 -4.35 -11.63 9.26
CA ALA A 99 -4.54 -12.93 8.60
C ALA A 99 -3.43 -13.27 7.60
N ASP A 100 -2.37 -12.43 7.54
CA ASP A 100 -1.30 -12.48 6.54
C ASP A 100 -1.79 -12.63 5.08
N ARG A 101 -3.00 -12.13 4.78
CA ARG A 101 -3.57 -12.18 3.44
C ARG A 101 -3.11 -10.98 2.63
N VAL A 102 -2.79 -11.22 1.37
CA VAL A 102 -2.48 -10.18 0.39
C VAL A 102 -3.37 -10.35 -0.83
N SER A 103 -3.82 -9.24 -1.39
CA SER A 103 -4.52 -9.21 -2.67
C SER A 103 -3.97 -8.09 -3.55
N LEU A 104 -4.07 -8.29 -4.86
CA LEU A 104 -3.75 -7.31 -5.88
C LEU A 104 -4.98 -7.17 -6.77
N ALA A 105 -5.45 -5.95 -6.93
CA ALA A 105 -6.50 -5.60 -7.87
C ALA A 105 -5.96 -4.68 -8.96
N GLU A 106 -6.50 -4.79 -10.18
CA GLU A 106 -6.26 -3.90 -11.31
C GLU A 106 -7.51 -3.04 -11.54
N LEU A 107 -7.33 -1.75 -11.86
CA LEU A 107 -8.45 -0.89 -12.23
C LEU A 107 -8.89 -1.19 -13.67
N ARG A 108 -10.08 -1.75 -13.83
CA ARG A 108 -10.69 -2.07 -15.13
C ARG A 108 -12.12 -1.54 -15.16
N GLU A 109 -12.46 -0.77 -16.19
CA GLU A 109 -13.82 -0.22 -16.38
C GLU A 109 -14.30 0.56 -15.14
N GLY A 110 -13.40 1.33 -14.51
CA GLY A 110 -13.69 2.11 -13.30
C GLY A 110 -13.85 1.31 -12.02
N LYS A 111 -13.58 -0.01 -12.03
CA LYS A 111 -13.71 -0.89 -10.86
C LYS A 111 -12.41 -1.63 -10.58
N TRP A 112 -12.08 -1.78 -9.29
CA TRP A 112 -10.99 -2.63 -8.86
C TRP A 112 -11.39 -4.09 -9.02
N GLN A 113 -10.68 -4.82 -9.87
CA GLN A 113 -10.89 -6.25 -10.09
C GLN A 113 -9.68 -7.02 -9.57
N THR A 114 -9.90 -7.95 -8.64
CA THR A 114 -8.83 -8.78 -8.08
C THR A 114 -8.19 -9.62 -9.17
N VAL A 115 -6.89 -9.45 -9.36
CA VAL A 115 -6.07 -10.20 -10.33
C VAL A 115 -5.17 -11.24 -9.64
N HIS A 116 -4.95 -11.09 -8.33
CA HIS A 116 -4.20 -12.05 -7.54
C HIS A 116 -4.61 -12.00 -6.07
N GLU A 117 -4.62 -13.17 -5.42
CA GLU A 117 -4.74 -13.31 -3.97
C GLU A 117 -3.73 -14.33 -3.46
N GLY A 118 -3.23 -14.11 -2.26
CA GLY A 118 -2.26 -15.00 -1.64
C GLY A 118 -2.08 -14.72 -0.17
N ARG A 119 -0.98 -15.23 0.36
CA ARG A 119 -0.53 -14.96 1.72
C ARG A 119 0.95 -14.63 1.70
N HIS A 120 1.34 -13.61 2.46
CA HIS A 120 2.75 -13.43 2.79
C HIS A 120 3.10 -14.47 3.86
N LYS A 121 3.94 -15.44 3.53
CA LYS A 121 4.49 -16.33 4.57
C LYS A 121 5.60 -15.55 5.28
N PRO A 122 5.60 -15.45 6.62
CA PRO A 122 6.79 -14.99 7.32
C PRO A 122 7.94 -15.91 6.90
N ARG A 123 9.00 -15.34 6.34
CA ARG A 123 10.26 -16.07 6.21
C ARG A 123 10.74 -16.28 7.65
N GLY A 124 10.76 -17.56 8.08
CA GLY A 124 11.36 -17.98 9.35
C GLY A 124 12.84 -17.71 9.38
#